data_AF-A0A9Q0D7J9-F1
#
_entry.id   AF-A0A9Q0D7J9-F1
#
_cell.length_a   1.000
_cell.length_b   1.000
_cell.length_c   1.000
_cell.angle_alpha   90.00
_cell.angle_beta   90.00
_cell.angle_gamma   90.00
#
_symmetry.space_group_name_H-M   'P 1'
#
loop_
_entity.id
_entity.type
_entity.pdbx_description
1 polymer ?
#
loop_
_entity_poly.entity_id
_entity_poly.type
_entity_poly.pdbx_seq_one_letter_code
_entity_poly.pdbx_strand_id
1 'polypeptide(L)' 'MTTADVFLGGFSDVMEADKDVQEICLEVKPSVEEKTNQTYDVFVAMTYRIQVVAGANYIITVGHGDLCKP' A
#
# COMPACT_ATOMS: atom_id res chain seq x y z
N MET A 1 -7.53 19.61 7.67
CA MET A 1 -8.20 18.31 7.45
C MET A 1 -9.38 18.58 6.53
N THR A 2 -9.18 18.46 5.22
CA THR A 2 -10.30 18.44 4.28
C THR A 2 -10.96 17.09 4.39
N THR A 3 -12.27 17.11 4.59
CA THR A 3 -13.15 15.95 4.65
C THR A 3 -13.20 15.30 3.27
N ALA A 4 -12.21 14.48 2.93
CA ALA A 4 -12.37 13.52 1.85
C ALA A 4 -13.43 12.52 2.30
N ASP A 5 -14.45 12.33 1.47
CA ASP A 5 -15.68 11.61 1.77
C ASP A 5 -15.42 10.21 2.35
N VAL A 6 -15.50 10.08 3.67
CA VAL A 6 -15.49 8.77 4.35
C VAL A 6 -16.85 8.12 4.09
N PHE A 7 -16.96 7.47 2.94
CA PHE A 7 -18.10 6.62 2.66
C PHE A 7 -18.03 5.40 3.57
N LEU A 8 -19.13 5.04 4.24
CA LEU A 8 -19.17 3.84 5.09
C LEU A 8 -18.85 2.61 4.21
N GLY A 9 -17.69 2.00 4.45
CA GLY A 9 -17.19 0.89 3.64
C GLY A 9 -16.61 1.29 2.27
N GLY A 10 -16.38 2.57 1.98
CA GLY A 10 -15.66 3.00 0.78
C GLY A 10 -14.15 3.12 1.01
N PHE A 11 -13.38 3.04 -0.08
CA PHE A 11 -11.96 3.41 -0.05
C PHE A 11 -11.81 4.93 -0.14
N SER A 12 -10.83 5.48 0.57
CA SER A 12 -10.38 6.86 0.43
C SER A 12 -9.95 7.18 -1.00
N ASP A 13 -9.67 8.47 -1.24
CA ASP A 13 -8.85 8.88 -2.38
C ASP A 13 -7.46 8.23 -2.33
N VAL A 14 -6.78 8.24 -3.48
CA VAL A 14 -5.38 7.81 -3.58
C VAL A 14 -4.49 8.83 -2.88
N MET A 15 -3.62 8.35 -2.00
CA MET A 15 -2.65 9.15 -1.26
C MET A 15 -1.23 8.63 -1.55
N GLU A 16 -0.24 9.51 -1.48
CA GLU A 16 1.18 9.12 -1.53
C GLU A 16 1.54 8.27 -0.31
N ALA A 17 2.30 7.21 -0.52
CA ALA A 17 2.74 6.35 0.57
C ALA A 17 3.73 7.08 1.48
N ASP A 18 3.53 6.93 2.78
CA ASP A 18 4.44 7.44 3.81
C ASP A 18 5.26 6.31 4.43
N LYS A 19 6.01 6.65 5.48
CA LYS A 19 6.87 5.70 6.19
C LYS A 19 6.06 4.54 6.80
N ASP A 20 4.87 4.81 7.31
CA ASP A 20 4.04 3.81 7.97
C ASP A 20 3.48 2.81 6.95
N VAL A 21 3.03 3.31 5.79
CA VAL A 21 2.57 2.47 4.66
C VAL A 21 3.74 1.64 4.09
N GLN A 22 4.93 2.22 3.99
CA GLN A 22 6.13 1.48 3.57
C GLN A 22 6.47 0.36 4.55
N GLU A 23 6.37 0.60 5.87
CA GLU A 23 6.61 -0.43 6.89
C GLU A 23 5.61 -1.58 6.78
N ILE A 24 4.32 -1.30 6.59
CA ILE A 24 3.29 -2.32 6.32
C ILE A 24 3.67 -3.15 5.09
N CYS A 25 4.10 -2.51 4.01
CA CYS A 25 4.54 -3.19 2.79
C CYS A 25 5.72 -4.12 3.03
N LEU A 26 6.72 -3.70 3.81
CA LEU A 26 7.89 -4.54 4.13
C LEU A 26 7.52 -5.70 5.05
N GLU A 27 6.60 -5.51 5.99
CA GLU A 27 6.11 -6.58 6.87
C GLU A 27 5.42 -7.69 6.08
N VAL A 28 4.62 -7.35 5.07
CA VAL A 28 3.89 -8.33 4.25
C VAL A 28 4.71 -8.89 3.08
N LYS A 29 5.87 -8.30 2.76
CA LYS A 29 6.72 -8.70 1.63
C LYS A 29 7.06 -10.20 1.62
N PRO A 30 7.48 -10.84 2.73
CA PRO A 30 7.78 -12.28 2.71
C PRO A 30 6.58 -13.13 2.29
N SER A 31 5.37 -12.76 2.73
CA SER A 31 4.14 -13.45 2.34
C SER A 31 3.77 -13.23 0.87
N VAL A 32 4.11 -12.06 0.30
CA VAL A 32 3.94 -11.79 -1.13
C VAL A 32 4.90 -12.65 -1.95
N GLU A 33 6.17 -12.71 -1.55
CA GLU A 33 7.20 -13.51 -2.21
C GLU A 33 6.85 -15.00 -2.20
N GLU A 34 6.39 -15.52 -1.05
CA GLU A 34 5.92 -16.89 -0.92
C GLU A 34 4.73 -17.19 -1.82
N LYS A 35 3.69 -16.32 -1.82
CA LYS A 35 2.48 -16.52 -2.62
C LYS A 35 2.71 -16.40 -4.13
N THR A 36 3.67 -15.59 -4.54
CA THR A 36 4.00 -15.36 -5.95
C THR A 36 5.14 -16.26 -6.45
N ASN A 37 5.84 -16.94 -5.54
CA ASN A 37 7.06 -17.72 -5.80
C ASN A 37 8.12 -16.89 -6.57
N GLN A 38 8.27 -15.62 -6.17
CA GLN A 38 9.19 -14.65 -6.75
C GLN A 38 9.82 -13.81 -5.63
N THR A 39 11.06 -13.34 -5.84
CA THR A 39 11.73 -12.41 -4.92
C THR A 39 11.77 -11.00 -5.54
N TYR A 40 11.60 -9.97 -4.72
CA TYR A 40 11.62 -8.57 -5.18
C TYR A 40 12.75 -7.81 -4.49
N ASP A 41 13.81 -7.47 -5.23
CA ASP A 41 14.95 -6.73 -4.64
C ASP A 41 14.54 -5.31 -4.21
N VAL A 42 13.73 -4.65 -5.03
CA VAL A 42 13.12 -3.35 -4.74
C VAL A 42 11.64 -3.55 -4.45
N PHE A 43 11.18 -3.04 -3.32
CA PHE A 43 9.78 -3.17 -2.87
C PHE A 43 9.37 -1.88 -2.15
N VAL A 44 8.96 -0.88 -2.92
CA VAL A 44 8.68 0.48 -2.44
C VAL A 44 7.20 0.79 -2.62
N ALA A 45 6.50 1.13 -1.52
CA ALA A 45 5.16 1.65 -1.56
C ALA A 45 5.16 3.02 -2.23
N MET A 46 4.34 3.20 -3.26
CA MET A 46 4.23 4.46 -3.99
C MET A 46 2.98 5.22 -3.58
N THR A 47 1.83 4.57 -3.67
CA THR A 47 0.54 5.16 -3.30
C THR A 47 -0.32 4.15 -2.56
N TYR A 48 -1.32 4.64 -1.83
CA TYR A 48 -2.25 3.78 -1.12
C TYR A 48 -3.67 4.37 -1.05
N ARG A 49 -4.61 3.47 -0.75
CA ARG A 49 -5.99 3.79 -0.39
C ARG A 49 -6.35 3.00 0.86
N ILE A 50 -7.16 3.59 1.73
CA ILE A 50 -7.61 2.96 2.98
C ILE A 50 -9.14 2.83 3.01
N GLN A 51 -9.63 1.71 3.53
CA GLN A 51 -11.04 1.48 3.82
C GLN A 51 -11.19 1.11 5.29
N VAL A 52 -11.96 1.90 6.04
CA VAL A 52 -12.22 1.67 7.46
C VAL A 52 -13.36 0.65 7.61
N VAL A 53 -13.12 -0.40 8.40
CA VAL A 53 -14.06 -1.50 8.73
C VAL A 53 -13.95 -1.82 10.24
N ALA A 54 -14.13 -3.07 10.67
CA ALA A 54 -13.67 -3.53 11.99
C ALA A 54 -12.13 -3.69 11.99
N GLY A 55 -11.42 -2.57 11.79
CA GLY A 55 -10.01 -2.51 11.40
C GLY A 55 -9.83 -1.60 10.17
N ALA A 56 -8.79 -1.82 9.38
CA ALA A 56 -8.59 -1.11 8.13
C ALA A 56 -8.04 -2.03 7.06
N ASN A 57 -8.56 -1.90 5.84
CA ASN A 57 -7.96 -2.52 4.65
C ASN A 57 -7.11 -1.47 3.92
N TYR A 58 -5.93 -1.89 3.47
CA TYR A 58 -5.02 -1.06 2.67
C TYR A 58 -4.90 -1.66 1.27
N ILE A 59 -5.09 -0.84 0.25
CA ILE A 59 -4.65 -1.13 -1.13
C ILE A 59 -3.40 -0.31 -1.35
N ILE A 60 -2.24 -0.96 -1.49
CA ILE A 60 -0.96 -0.29 -1.68
C ILE A 60 -0.41 -0.64 -3.06
N THR A 61 -0.09 0.37 -3.85
CA THR A 61 0.62 0.21 -5.11
C THR A 61 2.11 0.17 -4.80
N VAL A 62 2.75 -0.96 -5.13
CA VAL A 62 4.17 -1.20 -4.86
C VAL A 62 4.95 -1.14 -6.16
N GLY A 63 5.97 -0.29 -6.20
CA GLY A 63 6.99 -0.27 -7.24
C GLY A 63 8.03 -1.36 -6.99
N HIS A 64 8.38 -2.09 -8.06
CA HIS A 64 9.49 -3.04 -8.07
C HIS A 64 10.42 -2.76 -9.27
N GLY A 65 11.72 -2.93 -9.08
CA GLY A 65 12.75 -2.72 -10.11
C GLY A 65 12.83 -1.28 -10.67
N ASP A 66 13.21 -1.17 -11.94
CA ASP A 66 13.51 0.11 -12.64
C ASP A 66 12.28 0.99 -12.94
N LEU A 67 11.07 0.57 -12.56
CA LEU A 67 9.83 1.32 -12.78
C LEU A 67 9.64 2.47 -11.79
N CYS A 68 10.58 2.65 -10.85
CA CYS A 68 10.57 3.74 -9.89
C CYS A 68 11.56 4.83 -10.32
N LYS A 69 11.16 5.71 -11.24
CA LYS A 69 11.73 7.06 -11.30
C LYS A 69 10.74 8.03 -10.65
N PRO A 70 11.23 8.99 -9.84
CA PRO A 70 10.39 10.07 -9.32
C PRO A 70 9.80 10.92 -10.46
#